data_AF-A0A1G6UZE9-F1
#
_entry.id   AF-A0A1G6UZE9-F1
#
_cell.length_a   1.000
_cell.length_b   1.000
_cell.length_c   1.000
_cell.angle_alpha   90.00
_cell.angle_beta   90.00
_cell.angle_gamma   90.00
#
_symmetry.space_group_name_H-M   'P 1'
#
loop_
_entity.id
_entity.type
_entity.pdbx_description
1 polymer ?
#
loop_
_entity_poly.entity_id
_entity_poly.type
_entity_poly.pdbx_seq_one_letter_code
_entity_poly.pdbx_strand_id
1 'polypeptide(L)'
;MISVDTAQADGLQTNFDQLLAANGIRMSAAQRRRLAWLSERLGPAVVHQAGSASARDHGVIILVEPPSGPAAEILYRSLRADCAVVVPFGENPAFDFLKSKLTDFGTIGPSFDGPHEMWWGGLNWRPIAPEQGSRSEASLRVVSCYSRACGDDHARALRDKLAEFRIPCDIAPIDTAAGEHMRAAEKSALLLRMWEQHREPLLFIEADAVLSEPPLLPSYLDCDIALHKWNRWEMSARTLYLGRSPAAEAALRNWHHIASAYPAVWEGYSLDQAWSLTSSQMALDTVWLPRSYHASAEDAGTPRHTTVVHNLPTDSSDLGPDAEFGVAMRAARRASRSGGRDAMIVIRSQAASNDAITVIMRDIAASDAREMAASIEAVTGAFAADCGGFGRLELALCPWQDDIRAAKSAAKSANNRIIEIAPWQTLPADLFRTVGQSRDAGSVVVMAGQRG
;
A
#
# COMPACT_ATOMS: atom_id res chain seq x y z
N MET A 1 39.33 4.04 11.05
CA MET A 1 38.85 3.11 10.00
C MET A 1 37.36 3.35 9.85
N ILE A 2 36.98 4.27 8.95
CA ILE A 2 35.60 4.40 8.49
C ILE A 2 35.41 3.23 7.52
N SER A 3 34.45 2.35 7.81
CA SER A 3 34.30 1.06 7.13
C SER A 3 34.01 1.27 5.64
N VAL A 4 34.59 0.41 4.80
CA VAL A 4 34.41 0.42 3.33
C VAL A 4 32.93 0.32 2.94
N ASP A 5 32.11 -0.35 3.76
CA ASP A 5 30.66 -0.47 3.57
C ASP A 5 29.93 0.87 3.69
N THR A 6 30.32 1.73 4.63
CA THR A 6 29.74 3.07 4.79
C THR A 6 30.04 3.96 3.58
N ALA A 7 31.26 3.90 3.04
CA ALA A 7 31.63 4.70 1.88
C ALA A 7 30.92 4.24 0.59
N GLN A 8 30.66 2.93 0.47
CA GLN A 8 29.93 2.36 -0.66
C GLN A 8 28.42 2.68 -0.58
N ALA A 9 27.82 2.60 0.61
CA ALA A 9 26.43 3.00 0.85
C ALA A 9 26.21 4.50 0.61
N ASP A 10 27.10 5.36 1.13
CA ASP A 10 27.06 6.81 0.89
C ASP A 10 27.21 7.14 -0.61
N GLY A 11 28.07 6.42 -1.33
CA GLY A 11 28.26 6.57 -2.77
C GLY A 11 27.04 6.14 -3.59
N LEU A 12 26.39 5.03 -3.22
CA LEU A 12 25.15 4.57 -3.86
C LEU A 12 23.99 5.53 -3.62
N GLN A 13 23.85 6.03 -2.38
CA GLN A 13 22.82 6.99 -2.01
C GLN A 13 23.00 8.32 -2.76
N THR A 14 24.23 8.83 -2.86
CA THR A 14 24.54 10.04 -3.62
C THR A 14 24.21 9.89 -5.11
N ASN A 15 24.39 8.69 -5.68
CA ASN A 15 24.03 8.41 -7.07
C ASN A 15 22.51 8.37 -7.29
N PHE A 16 21.74 7.78 -6.37
CA PHE A 16 20.27 7.84 -6.44
C PHE A 16 19.74 9.26 -6.34
N ASP A 17 20.25 10.06 -5.41
CA ASP A 17 19.77 11.43 -5.22
C ASP A 17 19.99 12.27 -6.48
N GLN A 18 21.13 12.10 -7.16
CA GLN A 18 21.40 12.73 -8.45
C GLN A 18 20.46 12.23 -9.55
N LEU A 19 20.25 10.91 -9.65
CA LEU A 19 19.34 10.30 -10.63
C LEU A 19 17.90 10.81 -10.47
N LEU A 20 17.40 10.84 -9.24
CA LEU A 20 16.05 11.28 -8.91
C LEU A 20 15.89 12.78 -9.16
N ALA A 21 16.84 13.60 -8.70
CA ALA A 21 16.82 15.05 -8.90
C ALA A 21 16.88 15.43 -10.39
N ALA A 22 17.73 14.77 -11.18
CA ALA A 22 17.85 15.01 -12.62
C ALA A 22 16.56 14.70 -13.39
N ASN A 23 15.67 13.87 -12.83
CA ASN A 23 14.40 13.48 -13.44
C ASN A 23 13.17 14.13 -12.77
N GLY A 24 13.39 15.06 -11.83
CA GLY A 24 12.33 15.74 -11.10
C GLY A 24 11.48 14.81 -10.23
N ILE A 25 12.10 13.77 -9.67
CA ILE A 25 11.40 12.77 -8.86
C ILE A 25 11.59 13.10 -7.38
N ARG A 26 10.50 13.39 -6.68
CA ARG A 26 10.51 13.61 -5.24
C ARG A 26 10.06 12.35 -4.49
N MET A 27 11.01 11.73 -3.80
CA MET A 27 10.77 10.55 -2.96
C MET A 27 11.00 10.82 -1.47
N SER A 28 10.15 10.23 -0.63
CA SER A 28 10.30 10.18 0.82
C SER A 28 11.44 9.27 1.25
N ALA A 29 11.83 9.34 2.53
CA ALA A 29 12.85 8.44 3.07
C ALA A 29 12.47 6.94 2.93
N ALA A 30 11.19 6.59 3.13
CA ALA A 30 10.72 5.21 2.98
C ALA A 30 10.81 4.71 1.53
N GLN A 31 10.44 5.57 0.56
CA GLN A 31 10.53 5.24 -0.86
C GLN A 31 11.97 5.03 -1.31
N ARG A 32 12.90 5.90 -0.86
CA ARG A 32 14.34 5.76 -1.14
C ARG A 32 14.91 4.48 -0.54
N ARG A 33 14.53 4.14 0.69
CA ARG A 33 14.92 2.88 1.36
C ARG A 33 14.51 1.67 0.53
N ARG A 34 13.26 1.62 0.06
CA ARG A 34 12.78 0.53 -0.79
C ARG A 34 13.52 0.47 -2.13
N LEU A 35 13.78 1.62 -2.76
CA LEU A 35 14.53 1.67 -4.02
C LEU A 35 15.97 1.13 -3.83
N ALA A 36 16.65 1.54 -2.76
CA ALA A 36 17.98 1.04 -2.41
C ALA A 36 17.94 -0.48 -2.16
N TRP A 37 16.98 -0.96 -1.37
CA TRP A 37 16.78 -2.39 -1.09
C TRP A 37 16.56 -3.20 -2.38
N LEU A 38 15.80 -2.67 -3.34
CA LEU A 38 15.60 -3.31 -4.64
C LEU A 38 16.90 -3.37 -5.44
N SER A 39 17.67 -2.28 -5.44
CA SER A 39 18.92 -2.22 -6.19
C SER A 39 20.04 -3.07 -5.62
N GLU A 40 20.10 -3.22 -4.30
CA GLU A 40 21.03 -4.16 -3.66
C GLU A 40 20.77 -5.60 -4.09
N ARG A 41 19.49 -5.97 -4.27
CA ARG A 41 19.08 -7.34 -4.59
C ARG A 41 19.08 -7.67 -6.07
N LEU A 42 18.59 -6.75 -6.89
CA LEU A 42 18.34 -7.00 -8.30
C LEU A 42 19.43 -6.38 -9.20
N GLY A 43 20.20 -5.43 -8.67
CA GLY A 43 21.22 -4.68 -9.39
C GLY A 43 20.83 -3.21 -9.61
N PRO A 44 21.69 -2.44 -10.30
CA PRO A 44 21.57 -0.98 -10.38
C PRO A 44 20.23 -0.53 -10.99
N ALA A 45 19.68 0.56 -10.46
CA ALA A 45 18.51 1.19 -11.04
C ALA A 45 18.85 2.09 -12.23
N VAL A 46 17.92 2.20 -13.16
CA VAL A 46 17.98 3.13 -14.29
C VAL A 46 16.63 3.78 -14.50
N VAL A 47 16.60 5.06 -14.90
CA VAL A 47 15.37 5.71 -15.37
C VAL A 47 15.15 5.36 -16.84
N HIS A 48 14.03 4.71 -17.13
CA HIS A 48 13.64 4.35 -18.48
C HIS A 48 13.15 5.58 -19.26
N GLN A 49 13.73 5.78 -20.44
CA GLN A 49 13.34 6.84 -21.37
C GLN A 49 12.71 6.19 -22.61
N ALA A 50 11.61 6.76 -23.09
CA ALA A 50 10.93 6.24 -24.28
C ALA A 50 11.89 6.21 -25.48
N GLY A 51 12.08 5.02 -26.08
CA GLY A 51 12.98 4.83 -27.22
C GLY A 51 14.44 4.54 -26.87
N SER A 52 14.82 4.45 -25.59
CA SER A 52 16.16 4.01 -25.19
C SER A 52 16.38 2.52 -25.47
N ALA A 53 17.63 2.13 -25.74
CA ALA A 53 18.01 0.72 -25.89
C ALA A 53 17.68 -0.10 -24.62
N SER A 54 17.56 -1.42 -24.83
CA SER A 54 17.00 -2.41 -23.91
C SER A 54 17.44 -2.24 -22.46
N ALA A 55 16.47 -2.22 -21.53
CA ALA A 55 16.68 -2.27 -20.08
C ALA A 55 17.22 -3.64 -19.58
N ARG A 56 17.91 -4.40 -20.45
CA ARG A 56 18.34 -5.78 -20.20
C ARG A 56 19.45 -5.86 -19.16
N ASP A 57 20.26 -4.83 -19.04
CA ASP A 57 21.44 -4.83 -18.16
C ASP A 57 21.14 -4.32 -16.74
N HIS A 58 19.88 -3.97 -16.46
CA HIS A 58 19.47 -3.39 -15.18
C HIS A 58 18.51 -4.32 -14.42
N GLY A 59 18.67 -4.34 -13.10
CA GLY A 59 17.77 -5.05 -12.19
C GLY A 59 16.53 -4.26 -11.84
N VAL A 60 16.67 -2.93 -11.78
CA VAL A 60 15.60 -2.02 -11.38
C VAL A 60 15.37 -0.99 -12.48
N ILE A 61 14.13 -0.86 -12.92
CA ILE A 61 13.72 0.01 -14.01
C ILE A 61 12.72 1.03 -13.46
N ILE A 62 13.12 2.29 -13.37
CA ILE A 62 12.28 3.40 -12.90
C ILE A 62 11.55 4.01 -14.09
N LEU A 63 10.23 4.01 -14.08
CA LEU A 63 9.40 4.48 -15.16
C LEU A 63 8.66 5.76 -14.75
N VAL A 64 9.12 6.89 -15.25
CA VAL A 64 8.57 8.22 -14.93
C VAL A 64 7.49 8.68 -15.90
N GLU A 65 7.49 8.15 -17.14
CA GLU A 65 6.47 8.43 -18.15
C GLU A 65 5.59 7.22 -18.37
N PRO A 66 4.25 7.38 -18.46
CA PRO A 66 3.36 6.28 -18.79
C PRO A 66 3.60 5.84 -20.24
N PRO A 67 3.89 4.54 -20.48
CA PRO A 67 4.11 4.04 -21.82
C PRO A 67 2.77 3.94 -22.56
N SER A 68 2.79 4.22 -23.87
CA SER A 68 1.66 3.85 -24.73
C SER A 68 1.42 2.34 -24.68
N GLY A 69 0.21 1.88 -25.04
CA GLY A 69 -0.12 0.45 -25.08
C GLY A 69 0.93 -0.42 -25.82
N PRO A 70 1.34 -0.06 -27.05
CA PRO A 70 2.42 -0.77 -27.75
C PRO A 70 3.78 -0.72 -27.02
N ALA A 71 4.16 0.43 -26.46
CA ALA A 71 5.41 0.56 -25.72
C ALA A 71 5.40 -0.28 -24.43
N ALA A 72 4.26 -0.38 -23.74
CA ALA A 72 4.09 -1.22 -22.57
C ALA A 72 4.23 -2.71 -22.92
N GLU A 73 3.70 -3.15 -24.06
CA GLU A 73 3.87 -4.53 -24.55
C GLU A 73 5.34 -4.83 -24.91
N ILE A 74 6.03 -3.89 -25.54
CA ILE A 74 7.47 -4.02 -25.84
C ILE A 74 8.27 -4.12 -24.54
N LEU A 75 8.00 -3.23 -23.58
CA LEU A 75 8.64 -3.24 -22.27
C LEU A 75 8.40 -4.58 -21.58
N TYR A 76 7.14 -4.99 -21.42
CA TYR A 76 6.75 -6.26 -20.80
C TYR A 76 7.50 -7.46 -21.39
N ARG A 77 7.59 -7.56 -22.72
CA ARG A 77 8.30 -8.66 -23.41
C ARG A 77 9.82 -8.58 -23.28
N SER A 78 10.36 -7.41 -22.97
CA SER A 78 11.80 -7.20 -22.78
C SER A 78 12.27 -7.45 -21.35
N LEU A 79 11.35 -7.46 -20.37
CA LEU A 79 11.68 -7.67 -18.96
C LEU A 79 12.24 -9.06 -18.71
N ARG A 80 13.28 -9.14 -17.89
CA ARG A 80 13.79 -10.41 -17.36
C ARG A 80 12.98 -10.80 -16.12
N ALA A 81 13.02 -12.08 -15.77
CA ALA A 81 12.32 -12.58 -14.59
C ALA A 81 12.84 -11.95 -13.29
N ASP A 82 14.10 -11.50 -13.29
CA ASP A 82 14.84 -10.85 -12.21
C ASP A 82 14.88 -9.31 -12.29
N CYS A 83 13.94 -8.71 -13.03
CA CYS A 83 13.76 -7.26 -13.05
C CYS A 83 12.57 -6.82 -12.18
N ALA A 84 12.72 -5.68 -11.52
CA ALA A 84 11.62 -4.92 -10.94
C ALA A 84 11.41 -3.61 -11.72
N VAL A 85 10.15 -3.26 -11.93
CA VAL A 85 9.69 -1.96 -12.43
C VAL A 85 9.23 -1.14 -11.23
N VAL A 86 9.69 0.10 -11.14
CA VAL A 86 9.30 1.08 -10.12
C VAL A 86 8.61 2.25 -10.81
N VAL A 87 7.42 2.61 -10.35
CA VAL A 87 6.65 3.77 -10.83
C VAL A 87 6.54 4.75 -9.67
N PRO A 88 7.26 5.89 -9.69
CA PRO A 88 7.24 6.87 -8.61
C PRO A 88 5.95 7.69 -8.53
N PHE A 89 5.13 7.66 -9.58
CA PHE A 89 3.81 8.30 -9.67
C PHE A 89 2.71 7.22 -9.75
N GLY A 90 2.77 6.27 -8.80
CA GLY A 90 1.94 5.08 -8.74
C GLY A 90 0.45 5.39 -8.64
N GLU A 91 0.07 6.54 -8.16
CA GLU A 91 -1.32 6.97 -8.08
C GLU A 91 -1.94 7.34 -9.45
N ASN A 92 -1.09 7.58 -10.47
CA ASN A 92 -1.58 8.03 -11.78
C ASN A 92 -2.17 6.86 -12.62
N PRO A 93 -3.42 6.99 -13.09
CA PRO A 93 -4.11 5.92 -13.83
C PRO A 93 -3.51 5.60 -15.20
N ALA A 94 -2.68 6.47 -15.79
CA ALA A 94 -2.02 6.23 -17.07
C ALA A 94 -1.05 5.03 -17.03
N PHE A 95 -0.58 4.65 -15.83
CA PHE A 95 0.26 3.46 -15.64
C PHE A 95 -0.54 2.16 -15.48
N ASP A 96 -1.87 2.22 -15.30
CA ASP A 96 -2.69 1.06 -14.94
C ASP A 96 -2.61 -0.05 -15.99
N PHE A 97 -2.48 0.30 -17.28
CA PHE A 97 -2.32 -0.70 -18.35
C PHE A 97 -1.06 -1.55 -18.15
N LEU A 98 0.10 -0.92 -17.91
CA LEU A 98 1.34 -1.65 -17.66
C LEU A 98 1.26 -2.45 -16.36
N LYS A 99 0.81 -1.83 -15.26
CA LYS A 99 0.67 -2.52 -13.96
C LYS A 99 -0.20 -3.76 -14.06
N SER A 100 -1.28 -3.72 -14.85
CA SER A 100 -2.18 -4.86 -15.06
C SER A 100 -1.54 -6.09 -15.72
N LYS A 101 -0.44 -5.88 -16.44
CA LYS A 101 0.35 -6.92 -17.12
C LYS A 101 1.41 -7.51 -16.19
N LEU A 102 1.87 -6.74 -15.21
CA LEU A 102 2.89 -7.14 -14.27
C LEU A 102 2.26 -7.79 -13.04
N THR A 103 3.09 -8.54 -12.33
CA THR A 103 2.76 -8.96 -10.98
C THR A 103 3.09 -7.79 -10.05
N ASP A 104 2.08 -7.33 -9.33
CA ASP A 104 2.14 -6.22 -8.38
C ASP A 104 2.91 -6.65 -7.14
N PHE A 105 4.08 -6.04 -6.87
CA PHE A 105 4.96 -6.43 -5.76
C PHE A 105 4.67 -5.70 -4.47
N GLY A 106 4.44 -4.39 -4.55
CA GLY A 106 4.16 -3.60 -3.37
C GLY A 106 3.93 -2.14 -3.70
N THR A 107 3.62 -1.38 -2.66
CA THR A 107 3.37 0.06 -2.72
C THR A 107 3.90 0.76 -1.48
N ILE A 108 4.31 2.01 -1.64
CA ILE A 108 4.67 2.89 -0.53
C ILE A 108 3.77 4.10 -0.63
N GLY A 109 2.98 4.31 0.43
CA GLY A 109 2.05 5.44 0.51
C GLY A 109 2.73 6.80 0.36
N PRO A 110 1.97 7.82 -0.08
CA PRO A 110 2.46 9.19 -0.13
C PRO A 110 2.67 9.76 1.27
N SER A 111 3.47 10.82 1.34
CA SER A 111 3.85 11.51 2.57
C SER A 111 4.22 12.95 2.26
N PHE A 112 4.40 13.75 3.31
CA PHE A 112 4.74 15.16 3.11
C PHE A 112 6.06 15.38 2.33
N ASP A 113 7.07 14.55 2.57
CA ASP A 113 8.40 14.64 1.96
C ASP A 113 8.50 13.92 0.60
N GLY A 114 7.59 12.97 0.32
CA GLY A 114 7.37 12.34 -0.98
C GLY A 114 5.87 12.23 -1.26
N PRO A 115 5.25 13.21 -1.95
CA PRO A 115 3.79 13.34 -2.03
C PRO A 115 3.10 12.40 -3.03
N HIS A 116 3.87 11.51 -3.64
CA HIS A 116 3.39 10.53 -4.60
C HIS A 116 3.38 9.13 -3.99
N GLU A 117 2.49 8.27 -4.48
CA GLU A 117 2.52 6.84 -4.17
C GLU A 117 3.61 6.20 -5.01
N MET A 118 4.48 5.38 -4.41
CA MET A 118 5.43 4.59 -5.19
C MET A 118 4.88 3.18 -5.38
N TRP A 119 4.74 2.74 -6.63
CA TRP A 119 4.37 1.37 -6.97
C TRP A 119 5.60 0.60 -7.45
N TRP A 120 5.67 -0.70 -7.16
CA TRP A 120 6.69 -1.56 -7.74
C TRP A 120 6.16 -2.97 -8.04
N GLY A 121 6.69 -3.59 -9.08
CA GLY A 121 6.21 -4.87 -9.62
C GLY A 121 7.17 -5.49 -10.63
N GLY A 122 6.80 -6.64 -11.20
CA GLY A 122 7.65 -7.33 -12.16
C GLY A 122 7.03 -8.62 -12.70
N LEU A 123 7.82 -9.47 -13.34
CA LEU A 123 7.30 -10.71 -13.90
C LEU A 123 7.13 -11.82 -12.86
N ASN A 124 8.03 -11.91 -11.88
CA ASN A 124 8.05 -13.01 -10.92
C ASN A 124 8.66 -12.59 -9.57
N TRP A 125 8.15 -13.17 -8.48
CA TRP A 125 8.64 -12.98 -7.11
C TRP A 125 9.96 -13.67 -6.80
N ARG A 126 10.28 -14.77 -7.49
CA ARG A 126 11.44 -15.63 -7.18
C ARG A 126 12.78 -14.89 -6.99
N PRO A 127 13.14 -13.88 -7.79
CA PRO A 127 14.40 -13.15 -7.63
C PRO A 127 14.43 -12.24 -6.38
N ILE A 128 13.26 -11.93 -5.81
CA ILE A 128 13.12 -11.10 -4.62
C ILE A 128 13.06 -11.97 -3.35
N ALA A 129 12.70 -13.24 -3.50
CA ALA A 129 12.71 -14.20 -2.41
C ALA A 129 14.13 -14.38 -1.85
N PRO A 130 14.28 -14.63 -0.53
CA PRO A 130 15.57 -14.90 0.09
C PRO A 130 16.27 -16.08 -0.60
N GLU A 131 17.61 -16.00 -0.71
CA GLU A 131 18.42 -17.14 -1.16
C GLU A 131 18.23 -18.32 -0.20
N GLN A 132 18.24 -19.55 -0.72
CA GLN A 132 18.10 -20.74 0.11
C GLN A 132 19.18 -20.77 1.21
N GLY A 133 18.74 -20.86 2.46
CA GLY A 133 19.64 -20.92 3.62
C GLY A 133 20.05 -19.57 4.20
N SER A 134 19.66 -18.45 3.59
CA SER A 134 19.77 -17.14 4.25
C SER A 134 18.93 -17.14 5.54
N ARG A 135 19.49 -16.58 6.61
CA ARG A 135 18.80 -16.41 7.90
C ARG A 135 18.51 -14.93 8.09
N SER A 136 17.26 -14.60 8.40
CA SER A 136 16.91 -13.24 8.84
C SER A 136 17.54 -12.98 10.20
N GLU A 137 18.13 -11.81 10.37
CA GLU A 137 18.61 -11.33 11.67
C GLU A 137 17.45 -11.01 12.62
N ALA A 138 16.26 -10.71 12.07
CA ALA A 138 15.06 -10.45 12.83
C ALA A 138 14.34 -11.77 13.17
N SER A 139 14.27 -12.10 14.47
CA SER A 139 13.44 -13.21 14.95
C SER A 139 11.97 -12.88 14.69
N LEU A 140 11.36 -13.51 13.70
CA LEU A 140 9.92 -13.46 13.45
C LEU A 140 9.17 -14.24 14.53
N ARG A 141 8.04 -13.72 15.01
CA ARG A 141 7.11 -14.46 15.87
C ARG A 141 5.81 -14.73 15.13
N VAL A 142 5.40 -16.00 15.10
CA VAL A 142 4.08 -16.35 14.55
C VAL A 142 3.03 -16.17 15.64
N VAL A 143 1.96 -15.45 15.32
CA VAL A 143 0.82 -15.28 16.22
C VAL A 143 -0.42 -15.86 15.56
N SER A 144 -1.31 -16.42 16.37
CA SER A 144 -2.58 -16.94 15.88
C SER A 144 -3.65 -16.89 16.96
N CYS A 145 -4.89 -17.04 16.55
CA CYS A 145 -6.01 -17.16 17.45
C CYS A 145 -7.12 -18.02 16.85
N TYR A 146 -7.93 -18.59 17.72
CA TYR A 146 -9.10 -19.39 17.37
C TYR A 146 -10.20 -19.18 18.41
N SER A 147 -11.45 -19.43 18.04
CA SER A 147 -12.52 -19.44 19.05
C SER A 147 -12.27 -20.60 20.02
N ARG A 148 -12.40 -20.35 21.33
CA ARG A 148 -12.34 -21.41 22.34
C ARG A 148 -13.39 -22.50 22.09
N ALA A 149 -14.51 -22.15 21.46
CA ALA A 149 -15.57 -23.10 21.11
C ALA A 149 -15.09 -24.20 20.13
N CYS A 150 -14.08 -23.93 19.31
CA CYS A 150 -13.51 -24.92 18.38
C CYS A 150 -12.66 -26.01 19.08
N GLY A 151 -12.35 -25.85 20.37
CA GLY A 151 -11.49 -26.76 21.13
C GLY A 151 -10.00 -26.58 20.86
N ASP A 152 -9.16 -27.06 21.78
CA ASP A 152 -7.71 -26.83 21.75
C ASP A 152 -6.98 -27.54 20.59
N ASP A 153 -7.62 -28.56 20.02
CA ASP A 153 -7.14 -29.33 18.88
C ASP A 153 -7.10 -28.52 17.59
N HIS A 154 -7.91 -27.45 17.49
CA HIS A 154 -8.07 -26.66 16.28
C HIS A 154 -6.76 -26.06 15.77
N ALA A 155 -5.87 -25.63 16.68
CA ALA A 155 -4.57 -25.06 16.34
C ALA A 155 -3.39 -26.05 16.43
N ARG A 156 -3.66 -27.35 16.67
CA ARG A 156 -2.60 -28.34 16.94
C ARG A 156 -1.63 -28.48 15.77
N ALA A 157 -2.13 -28.65 14.55
CA ALA A 157 -1.29 -28.87 13.37
C ALA A 157 -0.33 -27.70 13.13
N LEU A 158 -0.81 -26.46 13.28
CA LEU A 158 0.01 -25.26 13.17
C LEU A 158 1.08 -25.22 14.27
N ARG A 159 0.71 -25.46 15.54
CA ARG A 159 1.66 -25.49 16.67
C ARG A 159 2.76 -26.52 16.47
N ASP A 160 2.40 -27.74 16.07
CA ASP A 160 3.35 -28.82 15.86
C ASP A 160 4.34 -28.48 14.74
N LYS A 161 3.87 -27.90 13.64
CA LYS A 161 4.74 -27.46 12.53
C LYS A 161 5.65 -26.29 12.90
N LEU A 162 5.17 -25.32 13.66
CA LEU A 162 6.01 -24.21 14.15
C LEU A 162 7.08 -24.70 15.13
N ALA A 163 6.76 -25.68 15.98
CA ALA A 163 7.72 -26.33 16.85
C ALA A 163 8.79 -27.11 16.05
N GLU A 164 8.39 -27.85 15.01
CA GLU A 164 9.29 -28.54 14.07
C GLU A 164 10.28 -27.55 13.43
N PHE A 165 9.78 -26.40 12.96
CA PHE A 165 10.60 -25.34 12.37
C PHE A 165 11.35 -24.46 13.39
N ARG A 166 11.13 -24.67 14.69
CA ARG A 166 11.70 -23.87 15.79
C ARG A 166 11.38 -22.38 15.66
N ILE A 167 10.18 -22.06 15.20
CA ILE A 167 9.69 -20.69 15.08
C ILE A 167 8.92 -20.34 16.35
N PRO A 168 9.29 -19.25 17.06
CA PRO A 168 8.54 -18.79 18.22
C PRO A 168 7.09 -18.49 17.84
N CYS A 169 6.15 -18.97 18.66
CA CYS A 169 4.75 -18.68 18.44
C CYS A 169 3.98 -18.33 19.72
N ASP A 170 2.88 -17.60 19.55
CA ASP A 170 1.84 -17.40 20.55
C ASP A 170 0.48 -17.64 19.88
N ILE A 171 -0.21 -18.70 20.30
CA ILE A 171 -1.48 -19.12 19.70
C ILE A 171 -2.53 -19.26 20.78
N ALA A 172 -3.43 -18.27 20.85
CA ALA A 172 -4.34 -18.09 21.96
C ALA A 172 -5.80 -18.39 21.59
N PRO A 173 -6.54 -19.15 22.42
CA PRO A 173 -8.00 -19.22 22.31
C PRO A 173 -8.63 -17.88 22.71
N ILE A 174 -9.69 -17.48 22.01
CA ILE A 174 -10.50 -16.30 22.30
C ILE A 174 -11.92 -16.75 22.67
N ASP A 175 -12.44 -16.21 23.75
CA ASP A 175 -13.86 -16.33 24.10
C ASP A 175 -14.67 -15.35 23.24
N THR A 176 -15.17 -15.82 22.10
CA THR A 176 -15.86 -14.97 21.13
C THR A 176 -17.32 -14.74 21.51
N ALA A 177 -17.87 -13.61 21.07
CA ALA A 177 -19.29 -13.31 21.27
C ALA A 177 -20.23 -14.15 20.39
N ALA A 178 -19.71 -14.84 19.36
CA ALA A 178 -20.47 -15.52 18.32
C ALA A 178 -20.15 -17.02 18.21
N GLY A 179 -19.85 -17.68 19.32
CA GLY A 179 -19.61 -19.13 19.36
C GLY A 179 -18.34 -19.51 18.62
N GLU A 180 -18.41 -20.32 17.57
CA GLU A 180 -17.22 -20.71 16.78
C GLU A 180 -16.74 -19.59 15.84
N HIS A 181 -17.59 -18.61 15.52
CA HIS A 181 -17.23 -17.54 14.60
C HIS A 181 -16.48 -16.42 15.31
N MET A 182 -15.30 -16.07 14.78
CA MET A 182 -14.48 -14.96 15.26
C MET A 182 -14.73 -13.71 14.43
N ARG A 183 -14.98 -12.58 15.10
CA ARG A 183 -15.14 -11.28 14.45
C ARG A 183 -13.80 -10.63 14.16
N ALA A 184 -13.74 -9.81 13.10
CA ALA A 184 -12.56 -9.01 12.76
C ALA A 184 -12.08 -8.12 13.94
N ALA A 185 -13.00 -7.59 14.74
CA ALA A 185 -12.67 -6.78 15.92
C ALA A 185 -11.94 -7.59 17.00
N GLU A 186 -12.30 -8.86 17.20
CA GLU A 186 -11.68 -9.75 18.18
C GLU A 186 -10.28 -10.16 17.73
N LYS A 187 -10.10 -10.49 16.45
CA LYS A 187 -8.79 -10.80 15.86
C LYS A 187 -7.83 -9.61 15.92
N SER A 188 -8.28 -8.44 15.44
CA SER A 188 -7.47 -7.23 15.45
C SER A 188 -7.11 -6.76 16.87
N ALA A 189 -8.01 -6.95 17.85
CA ALA A 189 -7.71 -6.68 19.26
C ALA A 189 -6.62 -7.59 19.81
N LEU A 190 -6.67 -8.89 19.48
CA LEU A 190 -5.61 -9.83 19.86
C LEU A 190 -4.28 -9.44 19.21
N LEU A 191 -4.27 -9.11 17.92
CA LEU A 191 -3.07 -8.70 17.21
C LEU A 191 -2.46 -7.41 17.80
N LEU A 192 -3.28 -6.43 18.18
CA LEU A 192 -2.81 -5.24 18.91
C LEU A 192 -2.15 -5.61 20.23
N ARG A 193 -2.78 -6.48 21.02
CA ARG A 193 -2.20 -6.95 22.29
C ARG A 193 -0.86 -7.65 22.06
N MET A 194 -0.77 -8.53 21.07
CA MET A 194 0.48 -9.21 20.71
C MET A 194 1.54 -8.23 20.22
N TRP A 195 1.13 -7.19 19.48
CA TRP A 195 2.01 -6.10 19.04
C TRP A 195 2.65 -5.35 20.21
N GLU A 196 1.87 -5.09 21.25
CA GLU A 196 2.33 -4.38 22.45
C GLU A 196 3.21 -5.28 23.34
N GLN A 197 2.94 -6.58 23.38
CA GLN A 197 3.65 -7.55 24.21
C GLN A 197 5.00 -7.99 23.64
N HIS A 198 5.12 -8.07 22.32
CA HIS A 198 6.30 -8.59 21.65
C HIS A 198 7.11 -7.47 20.98
N ARG A 199 8.44 -7.63 20.98
CA ARG A 199 9.35 -6.70 20.30
C ARG A 199 9.70 -7.18 18.90
N GLU A 200 9.49 -8.45 18.63
CA GLU A 200 9.66 -9.10 17.34
C GLU A 200 8.57 -8.69 16.34
N PRO A 201 8.87 -8.61 15.03
CA PRO A 201 7.84 -8.57 13.99
C PRO A 201 6.88 -9.75 14.14
N LEU A 202 5.61 -9.51 13.82
CA LEU A 202 4.56 -10.53 13.93
C LEU A 202 4.18 -11.05 12.55
N LEU A 203 3.97 -12.36 12.46
CA LEU A 203 3.27 -12.99 11.34
C LEU A 203 2.01 -13.65 11.88
N PHE A 204 0.86 -13.08 11.56
CA PHE A 204 -0.42 -13.74 11.78
C PHE A 204 -0.62 -14.85 10.75
N ILE A 205 -1.05 -16.03 11.21
CA ILE A 205 -1.49 -17.16 10.40
C ILE A 205 -2.75 -17.72 11.06
N GLU A 206 -3.81 -17.99 10.30
CA GLU A 206 -5.00 -18.67 10.83
C GLU A 206 -4.66 -19.99 11.51
N ALA A 207 -5.40 -20.29 12.58
CA ALA A 207 -5.11 -21.42 13.46
C ALA A 207 -5.20 -22.79 12.76
N ASP A 208 -6.04 -22.90 11.73
CA ASP A 208 -6.28 -24.13 10.97
C ASP A 208 -5.37 -24.27 9.73
N ALA A 209 -4.46 -23.32 9.51
CA ALA A 209 -3.56 -23.35 8.36
C ALA A 209 -2.53 -24.48 8.46
N VAL A 210 -2.13 -24.99 7.30
CA VAL A 210 -1.07 -25.98 7.13
C VAL A 210 0.18 -25.30 6.56
N LEU A 211 1.33 -25.59 7.19
CA LEU A 211 2.63 -25.09 6.73
C LEU A 211 3.39 -26.20 5.99
N SER A 212 3.73 -25.95 4.72
CA SER A 212 4.57 -26.85 3.92
C SER A 212 6.07 -26.57 4.15
N GLU A 213 6.41 -25.31 4.44
CA GLU A 213 7.77 -24.80 4.61
C GLU A 213 7.80 -23.71 5.70
N PRO A 214 8.98 -23.36 6.26
CA PRO A 214 9.10 -22.25 7.21
C PRO A 214 8.58 -20.93 6.61
N PRO A 215 7.61 -20.23 7.25
CA PRO A 215 6.96 -19.04 6.69
C PRO A 215 7.80 -17.75 6.81
N LEU A 216 9.08 -17.82 6.49
CA LEU A 216 10.06 -16.77 6.80
C LEU A 216 10.14 -15.66 5.75
N LEU A 217 9.54 -15.81 4.56
CA LEU A 217 9.61 -14.80 3.48
C LEU A 217 9.41 -13.36 3.97
N PRO A 218 8.37 -13.03 4.78
CA PRO A 218 8.14 -11.64 5.21
C PRO A 218 9.29 -11.02 6.01
N SER A 219 10.04 -11.84 6.75
CA SER A 219 11.20 -11.38 7.55
C SER A 219 12.39 -10.89 6.72
N TYR A 220 12.36 -11.10 5.39
CA TYR A 220 13.40 -10.63 4.47
C TYR A 220 12.97 -9.42 3.64
N LEU A 221 11.70 -9.03 3.72
CA LEU A 221 11.12 -8.01 2.85
C LEU A 221 11.42 -6.58 3.32
N ASP A 222 11.90 -6.38 4.55
CA ASP A 222 12.14 -5.05 5.14
C ASP A 222 10.97 -4.07 4.89
N CYS A 223 9.74 -4.51 5.21
CA CYS A 223 8.52 -3.76 4.97
C CYS A 223 7.75 -3.51 6.27
N ASP A 224 6.80 -2.57 6.22
CA ASP A 224 5.92 -2.29 7.35
C ASP A 224 4.86 -3.37 7.47
N ILE A 225 4.23 -3.74 6.36
CA ILE A 225 3.21 -4.79 6.33
C ILE A 225 3.35 -5.66 5.08
N ALA A 226 2.97 -6.93 5.21
CA ALA A 226 2.83 -7.80 4.04
C ALA A 226 1.61 -8.72 4.15
N LEU A 227 0.87 -8.86 3.06
CA LEU A 227 -0.38 -9.61 3.02
C LEU A 227 -0.71 -10.07 1.59
N HIS A 228 -1.59 -11.05 1.44
CA HIS A 228 -2.00 -11.55 0.13
C HIS A 228 -3.20 -10.78 -0.44
N LYS A 229 -3.23 -10.61 -1.78
CA LYS A 229 -4.40 -10.14 -2.53
C LYS A 229 -5.09 -11.28 -3.28
N TRP A 230 -6.31 -11.63 -2.88
CA TRP A 230 -7.19 -12.49 -3.66
C TRP A 230 -7.78 -11.71 -4.84
N ASN A 231 -8.03 -12.41 -5.95
CA ASN A 231 -8.64 -11.83 -7.16
C ASN A 231 -7.97 -10.53 -7.68
N ARG A 232 -6.68 -10.33 -7.33
CA ARG A 232 -5.87 -9.13 -7.57
C ARG A 232 -6.34 -7.85 -6.86
N TRP A 233 -7.26 -7.91 -5.91
CA TRP A 233 -7.74 -6.70 -5.23
C TRP A 233 -8.18 -6.90 -3.76
N GLU A 234 -8.55 -8.11 -3.37
CA GLU A 234 -9.14 -8.41 -2.07
C GLU A 234 -8.06 -8.71 -1.04
N MET A 235 -7.93 -7.87 -0.02
CA MET A 235 -6.93 -8.09 1.02
C MET A 235 -7.32 -9.25 1.93
N SER A 236 -6.41 -10.21 2.09
CA SER A 236 -6.62 -11.34 2.99
C SER A 236 -6.05 -11.06 4.36
N ALA A 237 -6.89 -11.17 5.39
CA ALA A 237 -6.47 -11.11 6.80
C ALA A 237 -6.01 -12.48 7.35
N ARG A 238 -6.01 -13.54 6.52
CA ARG A 238 -5.67 -14.91 6.94
C ARG A 238 -4.16 -15.14 7.12
N THR A 239 -3.36 -14.33 6.41
CA THR A 239 -1.92 -14.26 6.60
C THR A 239 -1.49 -12.79 6.51
N LEU A 240 -1.02 -12.24 7.63
CA LEU A 240 -0.67 -10.83 7.75
C LEU A 240 0.64 -10.66 8.51
N TYR A 241 1.64 -10.11 7.86
CA TYR A 241 2.88 -9.68 8.46
C TYR A 241 2.80 -8.23 8.93
N LEU A 242 3.34 -7.98 10.11
CA LEU A 242 3.45 -6.66 10.74
C LEU A 242 4.91 -6.46 11.18
N GLY A 243 5.60 -5.52 10.54
CA GLY A 243 6.96 -5.08 10.85
C GLY A 243 6.99 -3.99 11.92
N ARG A 244 8.05 -3.91 12.74
CA ARG A 244 8.08 -3.06 13.95
C ARG A 244 8.25 -1.56 13.66
N SER A 245 7.30 -0.98 12.93
CA SER A 245 7.30 0.43 12.56
C SER A 245 6.05 1.16 13.06
N PRO A 246 6.11 2.50 13.19
CA PRO A 246 4.93 3.31 13.47
C PRO A 246 3.82 3.15 12.42
N ALA A 247 4.18 2.91 11.16
CA ALA A 247 3.22 2.75 10.08
C ALA A 247 2.44 1.43 10.17
N ALA A 248 3.13 0.33 10.52
CA ALA A 248 2.47 -0.95 10.79
C ALA A 248 1.53 -0.87 12.01
N GLU A 249 1.97 -0.20 13.08
CA GLU A 249 1.12 0.04 14.25
C GLU A 249 -0.12 0.87 13.88
N ALA A 250 0.05 1.95 13.11
CA ALA A 250 -1.06 2.77 12.65
C ALA A 250 -2.06 1.96 11.81
N ALA A 251 -1.57 1.12 10.88
CA ALA A 251 -2.42 0.23 10.08
C ALA A 251 -3.22 -0.73 10.96
N LEU A 252 -2.57 -1.36 11.95
CA LEU A 252 -3.22 -2.28 12.87
C LEU A 252 -4.26 -1.59 13.77
N ARG A 253 -3.94 -0.39 14.29
CA ARG A 253 -4.88 0.41 15.11
C ARG A 253 -6.08 0.87 14.28
N ASN A 254 -5.86 1.31 13.04
CA ASN A 254 -6.93 1.70 12.12
C ASN A 254 -7.82 0.50 11.78
N TRP A 255 -7.25 -0.67 11.55
CA TRP A 255 -8.02 -1.89 11.30
C TRP A 255 -8.90 -2.26 12.49
N HIS A 256 -8.33 -2.26 13.71
CA HIS A 256 -9.11 -2.51 14.91
C HIS A 256 -10.24 -1.49 15.11
N HIS A 257 -9.96 -0.21 14.90
CA HIS A 257 -10.96 0.85 15.02
C HIS A 257 -12.13 0.64 14.05
N ILE A 258 -11.83 0.41 12.76
CA ILE A 258 -12.85 0.19 11.72
C ILE A 258 -13.65 -1.09 11.99
N ALA A 259 -12.97 -2.20 12.30
CA ALA A 259 -13.62 -3.47 12.60
C ALA A 259 -14.53 -3.39 13.83
N SER A 260 -14.17 -2.57 14.83
CA SER A 260 -14.98 -2.35 16.03
C SER A 260 -16.17 -1.43 15.77
N ALA A 261 -15.98 -0.38 14.96
CA ALA A 261 -17.03 0.58 14.62
C ALA A 261 -18.08 -0.02 13.67
N TYR A 262 -17.67 -0.94 12.80
CA TYR A 262 -18.51 -1.53 11.75
C TYR A 262 -18.49 -3.06 11.79
N PRO A 263 -19.02 -3.70 12.85
CA PRO A 263 -18.90 -5.15 13.06
C PRO A 263 -19.64 -6.01 12.03
N ALA A 264 -20.55 -5.43 11.25
CA ALA A 264 -21.25 -6.11 10.15
C ALA A 264 -20.44 -6.12 8.84
N VAL A 265 -19.36 -5.33 8.78
CA VAL A 265 -18.48 -5.28 7.62
C VAL A 265 -17.49 -6.44 7.68
N TRP A 266 -17.29 -7.10 6.55
CA TRP A 266 -16.39 -8.24 6.46
C TRP A 266 -14.92 -7.83 6.64
N GLU A 267 -14.11 -8.80 7.06
CA GLU A 267 -12.77 -8.55 7.56
C GLU A 267 -11.82 -7.98 6.50
N GLY A 268 -11.81 -8.58 5.30
CA GLY A 268 -10.93 -8.15 4.20
C GLY A 268 -11.15 -6.70 3.78
N TYR A 269 -12.41 -6.22 3.78
CA TYR A 269 -12.69 -4.82 3.48
C TYR A 269 -12.35 -3.88 4.63
N SER A 270 -12.61 -4.28 5.88
CA SER A 270 -12.16 -3.48 7.03
C SER A 270 -10.64 -3.28 7.01
N LEU A 271 -9.88 -4.32 6.60
CA LEU A 271 -8.43 -4.25 6.42
C LEU A 271 -8.03 -3.38 5.22
N ASP A 272 -8.73 -3.48 4.08
CA ASP A 272 -8.52 -2.61 2.91
C ASP A 272 -8.70 -1.12 3.26
N GLN A 273 -9.74 -0.79 4.01
CA GLN A 273 -10.00 0.58 4.43
C GLN A 273 -8.95 1.08 5.42
N ALA A 274 -8.49 0.22 6.33
CA ALA A 274 -7.39 0.54 7.23
C ALA A 274 -6.08 0.79 6.48
N TRP A 275 -5.77 -0.05 5.48
CA TRP A 275 -4.63 0.14 4.59
C TRP A 275 -4.73 1.47 3.83
N SER A 276 -5.86 1.73 3.18
CA SER A 276 -6.06 2.95 2.39
C SER A 276 -5.94 4.20 3.26
N LEU A 277 -6.55 4.20 4.44
CA LEU A 277 -6.48 5.30 5.39
C LEU A 277 -5.04 5.54 5.85
N THR A 278 -4.33 4.48 6.21
CA THR A 278 -2.95 4.59 6.72
C THR A 278 -1.99 5.03 5.63
N SER A 279 -2.08 4.43 4.44
CA SER A 279 -1.27 4.78 3.27
C SER A 279 -1.44 6.26 2.88
N SER A 280 -2.65 6.81 3.02
CA SER A 280 -2.88 8.22 2.74
C SER A 280 -2.23 9.18 3.77
N GLN A 281 -2.01 8.73 5.01
CA GLN A 281 -1.54 9.59 6.10
C GLN A 281 -0.03 9.54 6.31
N MET A 282 0.62 8.47 5.83
CA MET A 282 2.05 8.24 5.99
C MET A 282 2.56 7.25 4.95
N ALA A 283 3.88 7.27 4.73
CA ALA A 283 4.55 6.36 3.81
C ALA A 283 4.57 4.92 4.36
N LEU A 284 3.46 4.22 4.22
CA LEU A 284 3.29 2.81 4.58
C LEU A 284 3.88 1.92 3.48
N ASP A 285 4.96 1.19 3.79
CA ASP A 285 5.59 0.22 2.89
C ASP A 285 4.87 -1.12 2.96
N THR A 286 4.06 -1.38 1.93
CA THR A 286 3.22 -2.58 1.80
C THR A 286 3.78 -3.52 0.75
N VAL A 287 3.89 -4.81 1.09
CA VAL A 287 4.30 -5.86 0.14
C VAL A 287 3.19 -6.90 -0.05
N TRP A 288 2.89 -7.26 -1.29
CA TRP A 288 1.84 -8.22 -1.62
C TRP A 288 2.40 -9.63 -1.68
N LEU A 289 2.04 -10.52 -0.76
CA LEU A 289 2.62 -11.86 -0.73
C LEU A 289 2.20 -12.68 -1.97
N PRO A 290 3.12 -13.42 -2.62
CA PRO A 290 2.81 -14.15 -3.85
C PRO A 290 1.90 -15.35 -3.58
N ARG A 291 1.22 -15.85 -4.63
CA ARG A 291 0.41 -17.09 -4.54
C ARG A 291 1.22 -18.33 -4.13
N SER A 292 2.53 -18.33 -4.35
CA SER A 292 3.42 -19.38 -3.86
C SER A 292 3.67 -19.31 -2.35
N TYR A 293 3.32 -18.20 -1.70
CA TYR A 293 3.41 -18.08 -0.24
C TYR A 293 2.09 -18.40 0.44
N HIS A 294 0.96 -17.98 -0.15
CA HIS A 294 -0.37 -18.17 0.42
C HIS A 294 -1.35 -18.66 -0.66
N ALA A 295 -2.01 -19.80 -0.42
CA ALA A 295 -3.09 -20.33 -1.24
C ALA A 295 -4.17 -21.06 -0.42
N SER A 296 -5.30 -21.36 -1.04
CA SER A 296 -6.38 -22.19 -0.47
C SER A 296 -6.22 -23.63 -0.95
N ALA A 297 -6.47 -24.60 -0.08
CA ALA A 297 -6.41 -26.02 -0.40
C ALA A 297 -7.33 -26.43 -1.56
N GLU A 298 -8.43 -25.69 -1.78
CA GLU A 298 -9.41 -25.98 -2.82
C GLU A 298 -9.09 -25.32 -4.18
N ASP A 299 -8.09 -24.43 -4.26
CA ASP A 299 -7.73 -23.79 -5.54
C ASP A 299 -7.03 -24.82 -6.44
N ALA A 300 -7.67 -25.15 -7.57
CA ALA A 300 -7.20 -26.10 -8.59
C ALA A 300 -5.83 -25.73 -9.21
N GLY A 301 -5.32 -24.52 -8.92
CA GLY A 301 -4.00 -24.04 -9.30
C GLY A 301 -3.00 -23.90 -8.15
N THR A 302 -3.27 -24.44 -6.95
CA THR A 302 -2.38 -24.32 -5.78
C THR A 302 -0.98 -24.82 -6.12
N PRO A 303 0.04 -23.95 -6.07
CA PRO A 303 1.42 -24.38 -6.30
C PRO A 303 1.80 -25.52 -5.35
N ARG A 304 2.52 -26.53 -5.87
CA ARG A 304 2.98 -27.68 -5.06
C ARG A 304 3.84 -27.30 -3.84
N HIS A 305 4.41 -26.09 -3.84
CA HIS A 305 5.31 -25.57 -2.80
C HIS A 305 4.73 -24.34 -2.10
N THR A 306 3.40 -24.27 -1.94
CA THR A 306 2.80 -23.17 -1.19
C THR A 306 3.20 -23.23 0.29
N THR A 307 3.79 -22.13 0.79
CA THR A 307 4.27 -22.06 2.18
C THR A 307 3.15 -22.18 3.22
N VAL A 308 2.07 -21.40 3.05
CA VAL A 308 0.90 -21.38 3.93
C VAL A 308 -0.35 -21.77 3.13
N VAL A 309 -0.98 -22.87 3.52
CA VAL A 309 -2.19 -23.40 2.89
C VAL A 309 -3.35 -23.32 3.87
N HIS A 310 -4.46 -22.69 3.48
CA HIS A 310 -5.67 -22.57 4.29
C HIS A 310 -6.78 -23.49 3.80
N ASN A 311 -7.63 -24.00 4.70
CA ASN A 311 -8.65 -25.01 4.37
C ASN A 311 -9.94 -24.43 3.80
N LEU A 312 -10.11 -23.11 3.86
CA LEU A 312 -11.34 -22.45 3.41
C LEU A 312 -11.28 -22.14 1.91
N PRO A 313 -12.38 -22.35 1.16
CA PRO A 313 -12.48 -22.00 -0.26
C PRO A 313 -12.08 -20.55 -0.52
N THR A 314 -11.53 -20.30 -1.72
CA THR A 314 -11.45 -18.96 -2.31
C THR A 314 -12.76 -18.60 -2.95
N ASP A 315 -13.83 -18.58 -2.17
CA ASP A 315 -15.10 -18.07 -2.65
C ASP A 315 -15.24 -16.59 -2.29
N SER A 316 -16.31 -15.98 -2.81
CA SER A 316 -16.68 -14.61 -2.45
C SER A 316 -17.30 -14.52 -1.06
N SER A 317 -17.20 -15.52 -0.18
CA SER A 317 -17.70 -15.37 1.19
C SER A 317 -16.83 -14.39 1.99
N ASP A 318 -15.52 -14.33 1.67
CA ASP A 318 -14.59 -13.29 2.14
C ASP A 318 -14.86 -11.92 1.46
N LEU A 319 -15.75 -11.84 0.45
CA LEU A 319 -16.13 -10.60 -0.26
C LEU A 319 -17.28 -9.84 0.40
N GLY A 320 -17.83 -10.37 1.50
CA GLY A 320 -19.09 -9.87 2.04
C GLY A 320 -20.26 -10.07 1.07
N PRO A 321 -21.46 -9.57 1.43
CA PRO A 321 -22.68 -9.90 0.70
C PRO A 321 -22.90 -9.13 -0.62
N ASP A 322 -22.07 -8.15 -0.97
CA ASP A 322 -22.35 -7.19 -2.05
C ASP A 322 -21.42 -7.35 -3.27
N ALA A 323 -21.98 -7.87 -4.37
CA ALA A 323 -21.26 -8.04 -5.64
C ALA A 323 -20.99 -6.71 -6.39
N GLU A 324 -21.81 -5.67 -6.16
CA GLU A 324 -21.64 -4.34 -6.79
C GLU A 324 -20.50 -3.56 -6.13
N PHE A 325 -20.29 -3.76 -4.83
CA PHE A 325 -19.18 -3.17 -4.08
C PHE A 325 -17.82 -3.48 -4.75
N GLY A 326 -17.61 -4.74 -5.11
CA GLY A 326 -16.41 -5.17 -5.81
C GLY A 326 -16.21 -4.49 -7.17
N VAL A 327 -17.27 -4.00 -7.83
CA VAL A 327 -17.12 -3.29 -9.12
C VAL A 327 -16.52 -1.90 -8.92
N ALA A 328 -16.92 -1.18 -7.87
CA ALA A 328 -16.48 0.19 -7.61
C ALA A 328 -15.00 0.29 -7.21
N MET A 329 -14.49 -0.66 -6.41
CA MET A 329 -13.12 -0.59 -5.86
C MET A 329 -12.08 -1.33 -6.70
N ARG A 330 -12.49 -2.36 -7.44
CA ARG A 330 -11.59 -3.32 -8.09
C ARG A 330 -10.63 -2.69 -9.09
N ALA A 331 -11.05 -1.69 -9.87
CA ALA A 331 -10.16 -1.07 -10.84
C ALA A 331 -8.94 -0.40 -10.15
N ALA A 332 -9.19 0.47 -9.17
CA ALA A 332 -8.15 1.15 -8.42
C ALA A 332 -7.27 0.18 -7.63
N ARG A 333 -7.88 -0.79 -6.91
CA ARG A 333 -7.15 -1.76 -6.09
C ARG A 333 -6.34 -2.77 -6.90
N ARG A 334 -6.79 -3.16 -8.10
CA ARG A 334 -5.98 -3.95 -9.05
C ARG A 334 -4.75 -3.19 -9.56
N ALA A 335 -4.83 -1.86 -9.59
CA ALA A 335 -3.71 -0.99 -9.89
C ALA A 335 -2.96 -0.51 -8.64
N SER A 336 -3.31 -1.06 -7.47
CA SER A 336 -2.69 -0.83 -6.16
C SER A 336 -2.76 0.60 -5.65
N ARG A 337 -3.80 1.35 -6.02
CA ARG A 337 -4.01 2.73 -5.58
C ARG A 337 -5.29 2.91 -4.79
N SER A 338 -5.37 4.04 -4.09
CA SER A 338 -6.60 4.55 -3.47
C SER A 338 -7.71 4.77 -4.50
N GLY A 339 -8.97 4.58 -4.11
CA GLY A 339 -10.12 4.80 -4.99
C GLY A 339 -10.49 6.28 -5.01
N GLY A 340 -11.30 6.73 -5.97
CA GLY A 340 -11.70 8.14 -6.06
C GLY A 340 -12.50 8.67 -4.85
N ARG A 341 -12.98 7.78 -3.98
CA ARG A 341 -13.64 8.11 -2.70
C ARG A 341 -12.67 8.33 -1.54
N ASP A 342 -11.48 7.78 -1.67
CA ASP A 342 -10.45 7.81 -0.65
C ASP A 342 -9.53 9.00 -0.93
N ALA A 343 -9.04 9.65 0.13
CA ALA A 343 -7.95 10.61 -0.05
C ALA A 343 -6.70 9.84 -0.53
N MET A 344 -6.03 10.36 -1.55
CA MET A 344 -4.72 9.86 -1.95
C MET A 344 -3.68 10.22 -0.90
N ILE A 345 -3.67 11.47 -0.43
CA ILE A 345 -2.79 11.94 0.64
C ILE A 345 -3.57 12.82 1.62
N VAL A 346 -3.25 12.67 2.91
CA VAL A 346 -3.75 13.47 4.02
C VAL A 346 -2.56 14.09 4.74
N ILE A 347 -2.50 15.42 4.76
CA ILE A 347 -1.42 16.18 5.42
C ILE A 347 -2.01 16.89 6.64
N ARG A 348 -1.43 16.66 7.81
CA ARG A 348 -1.75 17.43 9.03
C ARG A 348 -0.89 18.69 9.06
N SER A 349 -1.50 19.82 9.43
CA SER A 349 -0.78 21.07 9.68
C SER A 349 -0.40 21.19 11.16
N GLN A 350 0.34 22.25 11.48
CA GLN A 350 0.63 22.64 12.87
C GLN A 350 -0.45 23.54 13.48
N ALA A 351 -1.52 23.85 12.73
CA ALA A 351 -2.61 24.68 13.24
C ALA A 351 -3.38 23.93 14.34
N ALA A 352 -3.71 24.62 15.43
CA ALA A 352 -4.57 24.10 16.49
C ALA A 352 -6.06 24.14 16.07
N SER A 353 -6.39 23.49 14.95
CA SER A 353 -7.74 23.40 14.39
C SER A 353 -8.07 21.96 14.03
N ASN A 354 -9.35 21.59 14.16
CA ASN A 354 -9.87 20.33 13.65
C ASN A 354 -10.49 20.49 12.25
N ASP A 355 -10.55 21.72 11.73
CA ASP A 355 -11.09 22.01 10.42
C ASP A 355 -10.23 21.38 9.33
N ALA A 356 -10.89 20.95 8.27
CA ALA A 356 -10.26 20.23 7.18
C ALA A 356 -10.65 20.83 5.84
N ILE A 357 -9.73 20.72 4.89
CA ILE A 357 -9.97 21.08 3.50
C ILE A 357 -9.69 19.88 2.60
N THR A 358 -10.65 19.55 1.74
CA THR A 358 -10.51 18.57 0.68
C THR A 358 -10.27 19.29 -0.64
N VAL A 359 -9.14 18.98 -1.27
CA VAL A 359 -8.85 19.35 -2.66
C VAL A 359 -9.19 18.15 -3.54
N ILE A 360 -10.06 18.36 -4.51
CA ILE A 360 -10.50 17.36 -5.47
C ILE A 360 -9.83 17.69 -6.81
N MET A 361 -8.90 16.84 -7.23
CA MET A 361 -8.25 16.95 -8.52
C MET A 361 -9.03 16.14 -9.56
N ARG A 362 -9.68 16.82 -10.49
CA ARG A 362 -10.50 16.19 -11.54
C ARG A 362 -9.73 15.92 -12.82
N ASP A 363 -10.33 15.11 -13.68
CA ASP A 363 -9.89 14.84 -15.05
C ASP A 363 -8.46 14.24 -15.14
N ILE A 364 -8.01 13.56 -14.09
CA ILE A 364 -6.65 12.99 -14.04
C ILE A 364 -6.41 11.93 -15.12
N ALA A 365 -7.47 11.24 -15.60
CA ALA A 365 -7.35 10.22 -16.64
C ALA A 365 -6.98 10.81 -18.01
N ALA A 366 -7.27 12.11 -18.23
CA ALA A 366 -6.96 12.83 -19.47
C ALA A 366 -5.75 13.77 -19.32
N SER A 367 -5.04 13.69 -18.19
CA SER A 367 -3.94 14.57 -17.83
C SER A 367 -2.60 13.87 -17.98
N ASP A 368 -1.56 14.64 -18.30
CA ASP A 368 -0.19 14.13 -18.35
C ASP A 368 0.32 13.75 -16.95
N ALA A 369 1.20 12.74 -16.88
CA ALA A 369 1.68 12.24 -15.60
C ALA A 369 2.55 13.26 -14.85
N ARG A 370 3.39 14.01 -15.55
CA ARG A 370 4.20 15.07 -14.93
C ARG A 370 3.36 16.27 -14.54
N GLU A 371 2.38 16.62 -15.36
CA GLU A 371 1.47 17.72 -15.05
C GLU A 371 0.67 17.42 -13.78
N MET A 372 0.12 16.21 -13.67
CA MET A 372 -0.53 15.73 -12.46
C MET A 372 0.44 15.73 -11.26
N ALA A 373 1.66 15.23 -11.45
CA ALA A 373 2.65 15.19 -10.38
C ALA A 373 2.99 16.60 -9.86
N ALA A 374 3.27 17.54 -10.77
CA ALA A 374 3.55 18.93 -10.45
C ALA A 374 2.39 19.61 -9.72
N SER A 375 1.14 19.28 -10.09
CA SER A 375 -0.04 19.79 -9.39
C SER A 375 -0.19 19.24 -7.98
N ILE A 376 0.09 17.95 -7.76
CA ILE A 376 0.12 17.35 -6.40
C ILE A 376 1.18 18.07 -5.55
N GLU A 377 2.38 18.27 -6.08
CA GLU A 377 3.45 19.00 -5.40
C GLU A 377 3.07 20.46 -5.11
N ALA A 378 2.41 21.13 -6.04
CA ALA A 378 1.95 22.51 -5.86
C ALA A 378 0.88 22.62 -4.76
N VAL A 379 -0.11 21.73 -4.73
CA VAL A 379 -1.14 21.70 -3.68
C VAL A 379 -0.52 21.44 -2.31
N THR A 380 0.27 20.39 -2.21
CA THR A 380 0.87 19.96 -0.94
C THR A 380 1.89 20.99 -0.43
N GLY A 381 2.69 21.58 -1.34
CA GLY A 381 3.64 22.65 -1.04
C GLY A 381 2.95 23.95 -0.61
N ALA A 382 1.88 24.37 -1.28
CA ALA A 382 1.11 25.54 -0.89
C ALA A 382 0.49 25.37 0.51
N PHE A 383 -0.03 24.17 0.82
CA PHE A 383 -0.61 23.89 2.14
C PHE A 383 0.46 23.89 3.25
N ALA A 384 1.67 23.43 2.93
CA ALA A 384 2.81 23.45 3.83
C ALA A 384 3.24 24.88 4.17
N ALA A 385 3.30 25.73 3.14
CA ALA A 385 3.72 27.12 3.27
C ALA A 385 2.69 27.94 4.03
N ASP A 386 1.41 27.70 3.78
CA ASP A 386 0.31 28.33 4.50
C ASP A 386 -0.94 27.44 4.47
N CYS A 387 -1.26 26.83 5.61
CA CYS A 387 -2.44 25.98 5.75
C CYS A 387 -3.76 26.76 5.87
N GLY A 388 -3.75 28.10 5.89
CA GLY A 388 -4.95 28.92 5.96
C GLY A 388 -5.79 28.76 7.23
N GLY A 389 -5.22 28.16 8.28
CA GLY A 389 -5.91 27.82 9.53
C GLY A 389 -6.56 26.43 9.56
N PHE A 390 -6.50 25.65 8.47
CA PHE A 390 -6.98 24.27 8.45
C PHE A 390 -6.00 23.35 9.18
N GLY A 391 -6.52 22.45 10.01
CA GLY A 391 -5.74 21.42 10.71
C GLY A 391 -5.31 20.26 9.81
N ARG A 392 -6.04 20.01 8.71
CA ARG A 392 -5.64 19.01 7.70
C ARG A 392 -6.05 19.38 6.27
N LEU A 393 -5.25 18.89 5.34
CA LEU A 393 -5.54 18.78 3.92
C LEU A 393 -5.83 17.32 3.57
N GLU A 394 -6.85 17.09 2.76
CA GLU A 394 -7.13 15.82 2.09
C GLU A 394 -7.10 16.07 0.58
N LEU A 395 -6.26 15.34 -0.17
CA LEU A 395 -6.22 15.44 -1.63
C LEU A 395 -6.78 14.16 -2.23
N ALA A 396 -7.90 14.29 -2.95
CA ALA A 396 -8.54 13.20 -3.68
C ALA A 396 -8.26 13.31 -5.18
N LEU A 397 -7.98 12.18 -5.81
CA LEU A 397 -7.69 12.09 -7.25
C LEU A 397 -8.87 11.41 -7.95
N CYS A 398 -9.51 12.14 -8.86
CA CYS A 398 -10.75 11.71 -9.49
C CYS A 398 -10.58 11.52 -11.00
N PRO A 399 -10.34 10.29 -11.49
CA PRO A 399 -10.20 10.01 -12.91
C PRO A 399 -11.49 10.22 -13.69
N TRP A 400 -12.64 9.97 -13.07
CA TRP A 400 -13.94 10.04 -13.72
C TRP A 400 -14.91 10.98 -12.99
N GLN A 401 -15.98 11.39 -13.68
CA GLN A 401 -17.00 12.28 -13.11
C GLN A 401 -17.72 11.66 -11.89
N ASP A 402 -17.87 10.34 -11.88
CA ASP A 402 -18.47 9.63 -10.74
C ASP A 402 -17.59 9.69 -9.49
N ASP A 403 -16.27 9.67 -9.67
CA ASP A 403 -15.32 9.84 -8.58
C ASP A 403 -15.42 11.24 -7.97
N ILE A 404 -15.56 12.28 -8.81
CA ILE A 404 -15.73 13.66 -8.34
C ILE A 404 -17.00 13.78 -7.48
N ARG A 405 -18.11 13.20 -7.93
CA ARG A 405 -19.37 13.21 -7.19
C ARG A 405 -19.22 12.50 -5.84
N ALA A 406 -18.55 11.35 -5.83
CA ALA A 406 -18.34 10.57 -4.62
C ALA A 406 -17.40 11.27 -3.63
N ALA A 407 -16.28 11.84 -4.10
CA ALA A 407 -15.35 12.63 -3.30
C ALA A 407 -16.03 13.86 -2.67
N LYS A 408 -16.84 14.59 -3.45
CA LYS A 408 -17.64 15.72 -2.93
C LYS A 408 -18.63 15.27 -1.85
N SER A 409 -19.28 14.13 -2.04
CA SER A 409 -20.22 13.59 -1.07
C SER A 409 -19.51 13.19 0.25
N ALA A 410 -18.36 12.53 0.15
CA ALA A 410 -17.54 12.16 1.29
C ALA A 410 -17.05 13.40 2.06
N ALA A 411 -16.46 14.38 1.36
CA ALA A 411 -15.97 15.62 1.95
C ALA A 411 -17.07 16.44 2.64
N LYS A 412 -18.27 16.53 2.04
CA LYS A 412 -19.43 17.18 2.68
C LYS A 412 -19.88 16.44 3.94
N SER A 413 -19.88 15.12 3.91
CA SER A 413 -20.26 14.28 5.07
C SER A 413 -19.26 14.45 6.23
N ALA A 414 -17.99 14.70 5.91
CA ALA A 414 -16.94 15.01 6.87
C ALA A 414 -16.90 16.49 7.32
N ASN A 415 -17.81 17.33 6.80
CA ASN A 415 -17.84 18.79 7.03
C ASN A 415 -16.53 19.50 6.61
N ASN A 416 -15.87 19.02 5.55
CA ASN A 416 -14.66 19.61 5.02
C ASN A 416 -14.99 20.79 4.07
N ARG A 417 -14.10 21.78 4.00
CA ARG A 417 -14.09 22.75 2.90
C ARG A 417 -13.69 22.05 1.61
N ILE A 418 -14.24 22.46 0.46
CA ILE A 418 -13.98 21.78 -0.81
C ILE A 418 -13.43 22.75 -1.84
N ILE A 419 -12.29 22.41 -2.42
CA ILE A 419 -11.74 23.05 -3.62
C ILE A 419 -11.72 22.01 -4.72
N GLU A 420 -12.15 22.39 -5.92
CA GLU A 420 -11.98 21.58 -7.13
C GLU A 420 -10.95 22.23 -8.06
N ILE A 421 -9.96 21.43 -8.48
CA ILE A 421 -8.88 21.85 -9.37
C ILE A 421 -8.67 20.85 -10.51
N ALA A 422 -8.01 21.30 -11.57
CA ALA A 422 -7.48 20.43 -12.61
C ALA A 422 -5.94 20.51 -12.68
N PRO A 423 -5.23 19.46 -13.14
CA PRO A 423 -3.76 19.40 -13.14
C PRO A 423 -3.02 20.56 -13.84
N TRP A 424 -3.63 21.18 -14.86
CA TRP A 424 -3.03 22.30 -15.59
C TRP A 424 -3.23 23.66 -14.92
N GLN A 425 -3.95 23.74 -13.79
CA GLN A 425 -4.29 25.01 -13.17
C GLN A 425 -3.16 25.54 -12.28
N THR A 426 -2.77 26.79 -12.50
CA THR A 426 -1.85 27.48 -11.60
C THR A 426 -2.55 27.80 -10.28
N LEU A 427 -1.94 27.39 -9.17
CA LEU A 427 -2.45 27.63 -7.83
C LEU A 427 -1.85 28.92 -7.25
N PRO A 428 -2.67 29.84 -6.72
CA PRO A 428 -2.18 30.98 -5.95
C PRO A 428 -1.39 30.52 -4.72
N ALA A 429 -0.30 31.21 -4.39
CA ALA A 429 0.51 30.89 -3.22
C ALA A 429 -0.24 31.04 -1.88
N ASP A 430 -1.31 31.85 -1.87
CA ASP A 430 -2.17 32.14 -0.71
C ASP A 430 -3.55 31.47 -0.82
N LEU A 431 -3.67 30.40 -1.64
CA LEU A 431 -4.91 29.68 -1.90
C LEU A 431 -5.68 29.33 -0.61
N PHE A 432 -5.02 28.64 0.33
CA PHE A 432 -5.67 28.15 1.55
C PHE A 432 -6.05 29.28 2.50
N ARG A 433 -5.24 30.34 2.58
CA ARG A 433 -5.56 31.54 3.35
C ARG A 433 -6.82 32.21 2.83
N THR A 434 -6.91 32.39 1.50
CA THR A 434 -8.07 33.00 0.85
C THR A 434 -9.34 32.19 1.10
N VAL A 435 -9.25 30.86 1.00
CA VAL A 435 -10.38 29.96 1.24
C VAL A 435 -10.78 29.93 2.71
N GLY A 436 -9.83 29.92 3.63
CA GLY A 436 -10.09 29.96 5.08
C GLY A 436 -10.77 31.26 5.55
N GLN A 437 -10.48 32.38 4.88
CA GLN A 437 -11.10 33.68 5.17
C GLN A 437 -12.48 33.87 4.53
N SER A 438 -12.86 33.00 3.57
CA SER A 438 -14.15 33.08 2.91
C SER A 438 -15.31 32.68 3.84
N ARG A 439 -16.29 33.57 3.97
CA ARG A 439 -17.48 33.41 4.83
C ARG A 439 -18.49 32.38 4.30
N ASP A 440 -18.33 31.87 3.09
CA ASP A 440 -19.25 30.89 2.50
C ASP A 440 -18.98 29.49 3.03
N ALA A 441 -19.35 29.21 4.28
CA ALA A 441 -19.31 27.86 4.86
C ALA A 441 -20.09 26.86 4.00
N GLY A 442 -19.38 25.95 3.32
CA GLY A 442 -19.96 24.86 2.54
C GLY A 442 -20.03 25.06 1.01
N SER A 443 -19.52 26.16 0.45
CA SER A 443 -19.44 26.33 -1.01
C SER A 443 -18.24 25.54 -1.60
N VAL A 444 -18.46 24.92 -2.77
CA VAL A 444 -17.39 24.32 -3.57
C VAL A 444 -16.72 25.46 -4.33
N VAL A 445 -15.43 25.69 -4.08
CA VAL A 445 -14.64 26.65 -4.86
C VAL A 445 -14.11 25.92 -6.09
N VAL A 446 -14.68 26.22 -7.26
CA VAL A 446 -14.17 25.72 -8.54
C VAL A 446 -13.19 26.74 -9.10
N MET A 447 -11.93 26.36 -9.21
CA MET A 447 -10.92 27.24 -9.79
C MET A 447 -11.15 27.36 -11.31
N ALA A 448 -11.20 28.59 -11.80
CA ALA A 448 -11.33 28.87 -13.24
C ALA A 448 -9.94 28.83 -13.91
N GLY A 449 -9.84 28.10 -15.03
CA GLY A 449 -8.65 28.08 -15.87
C GLY A 449 -8.95 27.36 -17.18
N GLN A 450 -8.55 27.93 -18.32
CA GLN A 450 -8.66 27.28 -19.62
C GLN A 450 -7.40 26.45 -19.90
N ARG A 451 -7.57 25.28 -20.52
CA ARG A 451 -6.45 24.47 -21.02
C ARG A 451 -5.85 25.22 -22.21
N GLY A 452 -4.58 25.60 -22.08
CA GLY A 452 -3.83 26.32 -23.12
C GLY A 452 -3.49 25.45 -24.32
#